data_AF-A0A6G3WK59-F1
#
_entry.id   AF-A0A6G3WK59-F1
#
_cell.length_a   1.000
_cell.length_b   1.000
_cell.length_c   1.000
_cell.angle_alpha   90.00
_cell.angle_beta   90.00
_cell.angle_gamma   90.00
#
_symmetry.space_group_name_H-M   'P 1'
#
loop_
_entity.id
_entity.type
_entity.pdbx_description
1 polymer ?
#
loop_
_entity_poly.entity_id
_entity_poly.type
_entity_poly.pdbx_seq_one_letter_code
_entity_poly.pdbx_strand_id
1 'polypeptide(L)' 'PGGTPGAALLHQACTVVRRAERSTWAALEVHGDSMNALTATYLNRLSDLLFILARSANKEVGDVLWVPGGER' A
#
# COMPACT_ATOMS: atom_id res chain seq x y z
N PRO A 1 -11.06 -1.92 3.11
CA PRO A 1 -10.70 -0.81 2.19
C PRO A 1 -11.97 -0.07 1.73
N GLY A 2 -12.16 1.16 2.18
CA GLY A 2 -13.40 1.92 1.96
C GLY A 2 -13.55 3.02 3.01
N GLY A 3 -14.77 3.44 3.30
CA GLY A 3 -15.08 4.52 4.24
C GLY A 3 -15.21 5.85 3.52
N THR A 4 -14.41 6.85 3.89
CA THR A 4 -14.41 8.15 3.19
C THR A 4 -13.79 8.02 1.79
N PRO A 5 -14.13 8.92 0.84
CA PRO A 5 -13.46 8.96 -0.47
C PRO A 5 -11.93 9.06 -0.36
N GLY A 6 -11.44 9.83 0.61
CA GLY A 6 -10.00 9.97 0.88
C GLY A 6 -9.35 8.67 1.32
N ALA A 7 -9.94 7.96 2.29
CA ALA A 7 -9.43 6.68 2.75
C ALA A 7 -9.47 5.60 1.65
N ALA A 8 -10.52 5.56 0.85
CA ALA A 8 -10.65 4.64 -0.27
C ALA A 8 -9.53 4.85 -1.32
N LEU A 9 -9.26 6.10 -1.69
CA LEU A 9 -8.18 6.45 -2.62
C LEU A 9 -6.79 6.15 -2.03
N LEU A 10 -6.58 6.37 -0.73
CA LEU A 10 -5.32 6.01 -0.06
C LEU A 10 -5.10 4.50 -0.04
N HIS A 11 -6.14 3.71 0.18
CA HIS A 11 -6.06 2.25 0.05
C HIS A 11 -5.77 1.83 -1.40
N GLN A 12 -6.39 2.45 -2.40
CA GLN A 12 -6.07 2.20 -3.80
C GLN A 12 -4.58 2.49 -4.08
N ALA A 13 -4.10 3.67 -3.67
CA ALA A 13 -2.70 4.06 -3.81
C ALA A 13 -1.75 3.05 -3.12
N CYS A 14 -2.09 2.57 -1.93
CA CYS A 14 -1.32 1.54 -1.22
C CYS A 14 -1.15 0.27 -2.09
N THR A 15 -2.22 -0.22 -2.73
CA THR A 15 -2.12 -1.39 -3.64
C THR A 15 -1.28 -1.12 -4.88
N VAL A 16 -1.34 0.09 -5.42
CA VAL A 16 -0.52 0.51 -6.58
C VAL A 16 0.96 0.58 -6.20
N VAL A 17 1.28 1.14 -5.04
CA VAL A 17 2.66 1.20 -4.53
C VAL A 17 3.22 -0.20 -4.28
N ARG A 18 2.44 -1.11 -3.69
CA ARG A 18 2.87 -2.52 -3.53
C ARG A 18 3.09 -3.22 -4.87
N ARG A 19 2.34 -2.86 -5.91
CA ARG A 19 2.59 -3.37 -7.27
C ARG A 19 3.87 -2.79 -7.85
N ALA A 20 4.11 -1.49 -7.69
CA ALA A 20 5.35 -0.84 -8.11
C ALA A 20 6.58 -1.42 -7.38
N GLU A 21 6.45 -1.74 -6.08
CA GLU A 21 7.50 -2.38 -5.29
C GLU A 21 7.90 -3.73 -5.88
N ARG A 22 6.93 -4.60 -6.19
CA ARG A 22 7.22 -5.91 -6.83
C ARG A 22 7.91 -5.75 -8.19
N SER A 23 7.47 -4.79 -9.01
CA SER A 23 8.13 -4.47 -10.28
C SER A 23 9.55 -3.94 -10.06
N THR A 24 9.79 -3.18 -9.00
CA THR A 24 11.12 -2.66 -8.65
C THR A 24 12.05 -3.78 -8.22
N TRP A 25 11.58 -4.74 -7.41
CA TRP A 25 12.35 -5.93 -7.07
C TRP A 25 12.72 -6.76 -8.30
N ALA A 26 11.76 -7.02 -9.20
CA ALA A 26 12.02 -7.72 -10.44
C ALA A 26 13.04 -6.99 -11.33
N ALA A 27 12.98 -5.65 -11.39
CA ALA A 27 13.95 -4.87 -12.13
C ALA A 27 15.35 -4.91 -11.48
N LEU A 28 15.44 -4.85 -10.16
CA LEU A 28 16.70 -4.98 -9.42
C LEU A 28 17.37 -6.34 -9.63
N GLU A 29 16.59 -7.41 -9.82
CA GLU A 29 17.13 -8.75 -10.14
C GLU A 29 17.84 -8.78 -11.50
N VAL A 30 17.34 -8.05 -12.48
CA VAL A 30 17.88 -8.03 -13.86
C VAL A 30 18.93 -6.93 -14.07
N HIS A 31 18.79 -5.80 -13.35
CA HIS A 31 19.55 -4.57 -13.59
C HIS A 31 20.20 -4.00 -12.32
N GLY A 32 20.46 -4.83 -11.31
CA GLY A 32 20.91 -4.40 -9.98
C GLY A 32 22.12 -3.46 -9.98
N ASP A 33 23.10 -3.70 -10.86
CA ASP A 33 24.34 -2.90 -10.92
C ASP A 33 24.13 -1.44 -11.36
N SER A 34 23.02 -1.14 -12.04
CA SER A 34 22.71 0.21 -12.55
C SER A 34 21.52 0.88 -11.84
N MET A 35 20.95 0.21 -10.83
CA MET A 35 19.75 0.65 -10.12
C MET A 35 20.01 0.97 -8.66
N ASN A 36 19.28 1.95 -8.12
CA ASN A 36 19.34 2.26 -6.70
C ASN A 36 18.42 1.31 -5.89
N ALA A 37 19.03 0.41 -5.12
CA ALA A 37 18.32 -0.55 -4.26
C ALA A 37 17.40 0.10 -3.20
N LEU A 38 17.71 1.35 -2.76
CA LEU A 38 16.87 2.07 -1.79
C LEU A 38 15.46 2.36 -2.32
N THR A 39 15.26 2.34 -3.64
CA THR A 39 13.95 2.56 -4.26
C THR A 39 12.93 1.51 -3.78
N ALA A 40 13.32 0.23 -3.74
CA ALA A 40 12.43 -0.83 -3.25
C ALA A 40 12.13 -0.67 -1.76
N THR A 41 13.14 -0.34 -0.95
CA THR A 41 12.97 -0.05 0.48
C THR A 41 12.03 1.12 0.73
N TYR A 42 12.12 2.18 -0.07
CA TYR A 42 11.24 3.33 0.01
C TYR A 42 9.79 2.95 -0.32
N LEU A 43 9.55 2.22 -1.42
CA LEU A 43 8.19 1.80 -1.80
C LEU A 43 7.55 0.89 -0.74
N ASN A 44 8.34 0.00 -0.11
CA ASN A 44 7.89 -0.82 1.01
C ASN A 44 7.38 0.07 2.17
N ARG A 45 8.18 1.05 2.62
CA ARG A 45 7.79 1.97 3.71
C ARG A 45 6.64 2.91 3.32
N LEU A 46 6.59 3.35 2.07
CA LEU A 46 5.49 4.17 1.56
C LEU A 46 4.17 3.41 1.62
N SER A 47 4.16 2.11 1.32
CA SER A 47 2.92 1.31 1.38
C SER A 47 2.35 1.24 2.80
N ASP A 48 3.22 1.12 3.82
CA ASP A 48 2.83 1.16 5.23
C ASP A 48 2.27 2.53 5.62
N LEU A 49 2.95 3.61 5.21
CA LEU A 49 2.49 4.97 5.48
C LEU A 49 1.11 5.23 4.85
N LEU A 50 0.89 4.81 3.61
CA LEU A 50 -0.40 4.95 2.94
C LEU A 50 -1.51 4.17 3.66
N PHE A 51 -1.20 3.00 4.22
CA PHE A 51 -2.15 2.25 5.05
C PHE A 51 -2.50 3.01 6.34
N ILE A 52 -1.50 3.57 7.03
CA ILE A 52 -1.71 4.40 8.23
C ILE A 52 -2.56 5.62 7.91
N LEU A 53 -2.24 6.32 6.82
CA LEU A 53 -2.98 7.50 6.37
C LEU A 53 -4.42 7.17 5.99
N ALA A 54 -4.66 6.03 5.34
CA ALA A 54 -6.02 5.59 4.99
C ALA A 54 -6.88 5.42 6.25
N ARG A 55 -6.34 4.78 7.29
CA ARG A 55 -7.04 4.62 8.58
C ARG A 55 -7.24 5.95 9.30
N SER A 56 -6.25 6.84 9.25
CA SER A 56 -6.39 8.19 9.79
C SER A 56 -7.47 9.00 9.07
N ALA A 57 -7.59 8.84 7.74
CA ALA A 57 -8.63 9.48 6.95
C ALA A 57 -10.05 8.90 7.18
N ASN A 58 -10.13 7.73 7.82
CA ASN A 58 -11.37 7.11 8.28
C ASN A 58 -11.67 7.34 9.76
N LYS A 59 -10.84 8.09 10.50
CA LYS A 59 -10.93 8.16 11.97
C LYS A 59 -12.32 8.51 12.50
N GLU A 60 -13.04 9.43 11.83
CA GLU A 60 -14.37 9.88 12.24
C GLU A 60 -15.49 8.87 11.91
N VAL A 61 -15.34 8.07 10.85
CA VAL A 61 -16.35 7.08 10.40
C VAL A 61 -16.05 5.65 10.86
N GLY A 62 -14.80 5.37 11.23
CA GLY A 62 -14.31 4.05 11.57
C GLY A 62 -13.94 3.19 10.35
N ASP A 63 -13.16 2.14 10.60
CA ASP A 63 -12.84 1.10 9.62
C ASP A 63 -13.75 -0.13 9.83
N VAL A 64 -14.16 -0.78 8.73
CA VAL A 64 -14.84 -2.09 8.79
C VAL A 64 -13.79 -3.18 8.95
N LEU A 65 -13.85 -3.90 10.06
CA LEU A 65 -12.95 -5.03 10.34
C LEU A 65 -13.34 -6.24 9.49
N TRP A 66 -12.34 -6.95 8.98
CA TRP A 66 -12.54 -8.21 8.29
C TRP A 66 -12.95 -9.31 9.27
N VAL A 67 -14.01 -10.06 8.94
CA VAL A 67 -14.49 -11.21 9.72
C VAL A 67 -14.08 -12.50 9.00
N PRO A 68 -13.13 -13.29 9.53
CA PRO A 68 -12.74 -14.55 8.92
C PRO A 68 -13.90 -15.55 8.90
N GLY A 69 -14.22 -16.11 7.72
CA GLY A 69 -15.27 -17.13 7.58
C GLY A 69 -16.71 -16.62 7.70
N GLY A 70 -16.95 -15.31 7.64
CA GLY A 70 -18.30 -14.74 7.60
C GLY A 70 -19.04 -15.06 6.31
N GLU A 71 -20.37 -14.89 6.33
CA GLU A 71 -21.18 -14.95 5.10
C GLU A 71 -20.78 -13.81 4.15
N ARG A 72 -20.66 -14.14 2.86
CA ARG A 72 -20.27 -13.20 1.80
C ARG A 72 -21.43 -12.29 1.41
#